data_AF-G0A014-F1
#
_entry.id   AF-G0A014-F1
#
_cell.length_a   1.000
_cell.length_b   1.000
_cell.length_c   1.000
_cell.angle_alpha   90.00
_cell.angle_beta   90.00
_cell.angle_gamma   90.00
#
_symmetry.space_group_name_H-M   'P 1'
#
loop_
_entity.id
_entity.type
_entity.pdbx_description
1 polymer ?
#
loop_
_entity_poly.entity_id
_entity_poly.type
_entity_poly.pdbx_seq_one_letter_code
_entity_poly.pdbx_strand_id
1 'polypeptide(L)'
;MRTLFSPNKTSARLLVDFAADTWGKSPSEPLKLRYLMVFDLFIKARSYGILNKVFFWLALGAGIALLVWPVIAFKLDSLGVGYSAIVQTSVTGLAALLFALYSHYKKRQTHTENLMRHVIFSSESLDVLFEKVMKEMERMDQGFVFSETVTKKVVEKSDSEPSGE
;
A
#
# COMPACT_ATOMS: atom_id res chain seq x y z
N MET A 1 -13.17 -23.21 -20.16
CA MET A 1 -11.88 -22.76 -19.58
C MET A 1 -11.85 -21.24 -19.62
N ARG A 2 -11.80 -20.56 -18.49
CA ARG A 2 -11.42 -19.13 -18.50
C ARG A 2 -9.95 -19.10 -18.86
N THR A 3 -9.54 -18.31 -19.86
CA THR A 3 -8.13 -18.11 -20.18
C THR A 3 -7.45 -17.50 -18.96
N LEU A 4 -6.73 -18.34 -18.21
CA LEU A 4 -6.08 -17.98 -16.95
C LEU A 4 -5.09 -16.82 -17.20
N PHE A 5 -4.36 -16.93 -18.31
CA PHE A 5 -3.42 -15.95 -18.84
C PHE A 5 -4.12 -15.02 -19.84
N SER A 6 -4.87 -14.04 -19.34
CA SER A 6 -5.27 -12.91 -20.17
C SER A 6 -4.36 -11.70 -19.87
N PRO A 7 -3.95 -10.94 -20.89
CA PRO A 7 -3.29 -9.66 -20.66
C PRO A 7 -4.25 -8.71 -19.90
N ASN A 8 -3.69 -7.75 -19.17
CA ASN A 8 -4.43 -6.72 -18.38
C ASN A 8 -5.15 -7.20 -17.11
N LYS A 9 -4.65 -8.25 -16.44
CA LYS A 9 -5.10 -8.63 -15.09
C LYS A 9 -4.13 -8.13 -14.02
N THR A 10 -4.67 -7.75 -12.86
CA THR A 10 -3.84 -7.52 -11.67
C THR A 10 -3.27 -8.85 -11.18
N SER A 11 -2.08 -8.82 -10.57
CA SER A 11 -1.48 -10.01 -10.00
C SER A 11 -2.40 -10.69 -8.98
N ALA A 12 -3.08 -9.92 -8.13
CA ALA A 12 -4.07 -10.45 -7.19
C ALA A 12 -5.22 -11.21 -7.89
N ARG A 13 -5.71 -10.71 -9.02
CA ARG A 13 -6.79 -11.36 -9.78
C ARG A 13 -6.32 -12.67 -10.42
N LEU A 14 -5.11 -12.68 -10.96
CA LEU A 14 -4.50 -13.89 -11.52
C LEU A 14 -4.37 -14.99 -10.45
N LEU A 15 -3.95 -14.63 -9.24
CA LEU A 15 -3.78 -15.55 -8.13
C LEU A 15 -5.12 -16.16 -7.67
N VAL A 16 -6.19 -15.37 -7.62
CA VAL A 16 -7.53 -15.89 -7.32
C VAL A 16 -8.05 -16.79 -8.43
N ASP A 17 -7.89 -16.40 -9.70
CA ASP A 17 -8.32 -17.22 -10.83
C ASP A 17 -7.59 -18.58 -10.83
N PHE A 18 -6.29 -18.58 -10.51
CA PHE A 18 -5.49 -19.79 -10.32
C PHE A 18 -6.01 -20.65 -9.16
N ALA A 19 -6.24 -20.04 -8.00
CA ALA A 19 -6.74 -20.76 -6.82
C ALA A 19 -8.16 -21.30 -7.03
N ALA A 20 -9.02 -20.60 -7.78
CA ALA A 20 -10.36 -21.04 -8.12
C ALA A 20 -10.34 -22.25 -9.07
N ASP A 21 -9.42 -22.28 -10.03
CA ASP A 21 -9.26 -23.42 -10.95
C ASP A 21 -8.66 -24.65 -10.25
N THR A 22 -7.65 -24.42 -9.39
CA THR A 22 -6.94 -25.49 -8.68
C THR A 22 -7.75 -26.07 -7.51
N TRP A 23 -8.44 -25.23 -6.74
CA TRP A 23 -9.07 -25.62 -5.47
C TRP A 23 -10.57 -25.37 -5.39
N GLY A 24 -11.11 -24.45 -6.20
CA GLY A 24 -12.51 -24.01 -6.09
C GLY A 24 -13.56 -25.11 -6.34
N LYS A 25 -13.16 -26.20 -7.00
CA LYS A 25 -14.01 -27.40 -7.24
C LYS A 25 -13.61 -28.60 -6.39
N SER A 26 -12.60 -28.45 -5.52
CA SER A 26 -12.11 -29.57 -4.72
C SER A 26 -13.16 -29.99 -3.69
N PRO A 27 -13.43 -31.30 -3.51
CA PRO A 27 -14.28 -31.78 -2.43
C PRO A 27 -13.59 -31.67 -1.05
N SER A 28 -12.26 -31.51 -1.03
CA SER A 28 -11.44 -31.40 0.18
C SER A 28 -11.72 -30.09 0.94
N GLU A 29 -12.19 -30.21 2.18
CA GLU A 29 -12.44 -29.08 3.08
C GLU A 29 -11.19 -28.21 3.34
N PRO A 30 -9.99 -28.77 3.58
CA PRO A 30 -8.77 -27.97 3.71
C PRO A 30 -8.46 -27.08 2.48
N LEU A 31 -8.70 -27.59 1.26
CA LEU A 31 -8.47 -26.82 0.04
C LEU A 31 -9.50 -25.71 -0.17
N LYS A 32 -10.75 -25.93 0.27
CA LYS A 32 -11.79 -24.88 0.29
C LYS A 32 -11.44 -23.76 1.27
N LEU A 33 -11.00 -24.11 2.48
CA LEU A 33 -10.55 -23.12 3.47
C LEU A 33 -9.34 -22.33 2.98
N ARG A 34 -8.38 -23.01 2.33
CA ARG A 34 -7.23 -22.34 1.71
C ARG A 34 -7.65 -21.37 0.60
N TYR A 35 -8.61 -21.75 -0.23
CA TYR A 35 -9.20 -20.84 -1.22
C TYR A 35 -9.90 -19.64 -0.57
N LEU A 36 -10.64 -19.86 0.52
CA LEU A 36 -11.32 -18.80 1.27
C LEU A 36 -10.32 -17.76 1.80
N MET A 37 -9.18 -18.19 2.36
CA MET A 37 -8.12 -17.28 2.79
C MET A 37 -7.57 -16.41 1.65
N VAL A 38 -7.29 -17.03 0.49
CA VAL A 38 -6.83 -16.28 -0.70
C VAL A 38 -7.88 -15.28 -1.16
N PHE A 39 -9.16 -15.65 -1.10
CA PHE A 39 -10.25 -14.77 -1.49
C PHE A 39 -10.41 -13.58 -0.54
N ASP A 40 -10.27 -13.78 0.77
CA ASP A 40 -10.30 -12.70 1.74
C ASP A 40 -9.12 -11.72 1.55
N LEU A 41 -7.91 -12.27 1.38
CA LEU A 41 -6.73 -11.47 1.02
C LEU A 41 -6.92 -10.69 -0.29
N PHE A 42 -7.61 -11.27 -1.27
CA PHE A 42 -7.93 -10.58 -2.52
C PHE A 42 -8.85 -9.37 -2.30
N ILE A 43 -9.83 -9.46 -1.41
CA ILE A 43 -10.70 -8.32 -1.07
C ILE A 43 -9.86 -7.17 -0.51
N LYS A 44 -8.96 -7.46 0.44
CA LYS A 44 -8.03 -6.45 0.99
C LYS A 44 -7.10 -5.88 -0.08
N ALA A 45 -6.47 -6.73 -0.90
CA ALA A 45 -5.59 -6.30 -1.98
C ALA A 45 -6.30 -5.39 -2.98
N ARG A 46 -7.56 -5.68 -3.32
CA ARG A 46 -8.39 -4.84 -4.20
C ARG A 46 -8.68 -3.48 -3.55
N SER A 47 -9.02 -3.46 -2.27
CA SER A 47 -9.27 -2.22 -1.52
C SER A 47 -8.02 -1.31 -1.54
N TYR A 48 -6.85 -1.87 -1.21
CA TYR A 48 -5.58 -1.14 -1.28
C TYR A 48 -5.23 -0.71 -2.69
N GLY A 49 -5.52 -1.52 -3.71
CA GLY A 49 -5.33 -1.15 -5.12
C GLY A 49 -6.15 0.08 -5.54
N ILE A 50 -7.39 0.19 -5.06
CA ILE A 50 -8.25 1.35 -5.34
C ILE A 50 -7.69 2.59 -4.64
N LEU A 51 -7.38 2.51 -3.35
CA LEU A 51 -6.81 3.62 -2.57
C LEU A 51 -5.47 4.09 -3.17
N ASN A 52 -4.59 3.15 -3.48
CA ASN A 52 -3.31 3.42 -4.15
C ASN A 52 -3.52 4.18 -5.46
N LYS A 53 -4.49 3.78 -6.31
CA LYS A 53 -4.78 4.48 -7.56
C LYS A 53 -5.29 5.91 -7.32
N VAL A 54 -6.18 6.10 -6.35
CA VAL A 54 -6.70 7.44 -6.00
C VAL A 54 -5.57 8.35 -5.52
N PHE A 55 -4.79 7.91 -4.53
CA PHE A 55 -3.70 8.72 -3.98
C PHE A 55 -2.55 8.91 -4.96
N PHE A 56 -2.30 7.98 -5.88
CA PHE A 56 -1.35 8.18 -6.98
C PHE A 56 -1.74 9.39 -7.82
N TRP A 57 -3.00 9.47 -8.28
CA TRP A 57 -3.46 10.58 -9.12
C TRP A 57 -3.47 11.90 -8.36
N LEU A 58 -3.86 11.88 -7.08
CA LEU A 58 -3.82 13.07 -6.22
C LEU A 58 -2.38 13.55 -6.01
N ALA A 59 -1.45 12.65 -5.69
CA ALA A 59 -0.04 12.97 -5.48
C ALA A 59 0.62 13.47 -6.78
N LEU A 60 0.32 12.84 -7.92
CA LEU A 60 0.80 13.29 -9.22
C LEU A 60 0.26 14.69 -9.57
N GLY A 61 -1.04 14.92 -9.39
CA GLY A 61 -1.67 16.22 -9.62
C GLY A 61 -1.09 17.30 -8.71
N ALA A 62 -0.90 16.99 -7.42
CA ALA A 62 -0.29 17.91 -6.47
C ALA A 62 1.19 18.20 -6.80
N GLY A 63 1.94 17.19 -7.24
CA GLY A 63 3.32 17.35 -7.69
C GLY A 63 3.43 18.24 -8.94
N ILE A 64 2.55 18.05 -9.92
CA ILE A 64 2.49 18.94 -11.09
C ILE A 64 2.09 20.35 -10.67
N ALA A 65 1.08 20.50 -9.81
CA ALA A 65 0.65 21.80 -9.30
C ALA A 65 1.80 22.53 -8.59
N LEU A 66 2.62 21.82 -7.81
CA LEU A 66 3.81 22.37 -7.15
C LEU A 66 4.82 22.90 -8.17
N LEU A 67 5.08 22.16 -9.24
CA LEU A 67 6.05 22.56 -10.28
C LEU A 67 5.56 23.74 -11.11
N VAL A 68 4.25 23.80 -11.37
CA VAL A 68 3.63 24.88 -12.17
C VAL A 68 3.34 26.12 -11.32
N TRP A 69 3.30 25.98 -9.99
CA TRP A 69 2.99 27.07 -9.07
C TRP A 69 3.80 28.35 -9.29
N PRO A 70 5.15 28.34 -9.44
CA PRO A 70 5.92 29.56 -9.67
C PRO A 70 5.52 30.32 -10.95
N VAL A 71 5.11 29.59 -11.99
CA VAL A 71 4.67 30.18 -13.26
C VAL A 71 3.30 30.86 -13.12
N ILE A 72 2.39 30.24 -12.36
CA ILE A 72 1.08 30.80 -12.06
C ILE A 72 1.22 32.01 -11.12
N ALA A 73 2.06 31.89 -10.09
CA ALA A 73 2.35 32.94 -9.12
C ALA A 73 2.83 34.23 -9.81
N PHE A 74 3.73 34.11 -10.79
CA PHE A 74 4.22 35.26 -11.56
C PHE A 74 3.10 35.97 -12.36
N LYS A 75 2.13 35.24 -12.90
CA LYS A 75 0.98 35.84 -13.62
C LYS A 75 -0.09 36.42 -12.68
N LEU A 76 -0.20 35.88 -11.46
CA LEU A 76 -1.15 36.33 -10.44
C LEU A 76 -0.55 37.35 -9.48
N ASP A 77 0.59 37.96 -9.83
CA ASP A 77 1.29 38.93 -8.99
C ASP A 77 0.38 40.12 -8.59
N SER A 78 -0.54 40.51 -9.47
CA SER A 78 -1.58 41.53 -9.21
C SER A 78 -2.50 41.22 -8.02
N LEU A 79 -2.57 39.96 -7.55
CA LEU A 79 -3.37 39.54 -6.40
C LEU A 79 -2.54 39.35 -5.13
N GLY A 80 -1.22 39.54 -5.16
CA GLY A 80 -0.32 39.41 -3.99
C GLY A 80 -0.15 37.99 -3.43
N VAL A 81 -0.81 36.99 -4.02
CA VAL A 81 -0.82 35.60 -3.53
C VAL A 81 0.37 34.79 -4.05
N GLY A 82 1.02 35.26 -5.12
CA GLY A 82 2.09 34.54 -5.82
C GLY A 82 3.34 34.29 -4.97
N TYR A 83 3.64 35.20 -4.02
CA TYR A 83 4.84 35.13 -3.16
C TYR A 83 4.54 34.67 -1.74
N SER A 84 3.32 34.20 -1.46
CA SER A 84 2.97 33.76 -0.10
C SER A 84 3.68 32.45 0.26
N ALA A 85 4.70 32.55 1.12
CA ALA A 85 5.42 31.40 1.67
C ALA A 85 4.48 30.41 2.38
N ILE A 86 3.37 30.91 2.97
CA ILE A 86 2.35 30.09 3.61
C ILE A 86 1.68 29.19 2.57
N VAL A 87 1.23 29.74 1.45
CA VAL A 87 0.53 28.98 0.40
C VAL A 87 1.46 27.94 -0.21
N GLN A 88 2.71 28.31 -0.52
CA GLN A 88 3.71 27.37 -1.04
C GLN A 88 3.97 26.22 -0.05
N THR A 89 4.13 26.53 1.24
CA THR A 89 4.36 25.51 2.27
C THR A 89 3.16 24.59 2.44
N SER A 90 1.93 25.12 2.43
CA SER A 90 0.72 24.33 2.53
C SER A 90 0.52 23.40 1.34
N VAL A 91 0.75 23.89 0.11
CA VAL A 91 0.67 23.08 -1.12
C VAL A 91 1.75 21.98 -1.10
N THR A 92 2.96 22.32 -0.68
CA THR A 92 4.05 21.34 -0.53
C THR A 92 3.73 20.28 0.52
N GLY A 93 3.23 20.69 1.68
CA GLY A 93 2.84 19.78 2.76
C GLY A 93 1.71 18.84 2.35
N LEU A 94 0.71 19.35 1.62
CA LEU A 94 -0.37 18.53 1.07
C LEU A 94 0.16 17.53 0.03
N ALA A 95 1.04 17.96 -0.88
CA ALA A 95 1.66 17.08 -1.86
C ALA A 95 2.46 15.95 -1.18
N ALA A 96 3.26 16.30 -0.16
CA ALA A 96 4.03 15.33 0.63
C ALA A 96 3.11 14.34 1.37
N LEU A 97 2.01 14.81 1.96
CA LEU A 97 1.02 13.96 2.61
C LEU A 97 0.38 12.99 1.61
N LEU A 98 -0.07 13.48 0.45
CA LEU A 98 -0.67 12.64 -0.59
C LEU A 98 0.32 11.57 -1.08
N PHE A 99 1.58 11.93 -1.26
CA PHE A 99 2.63 10.99 -1.62
C PHE A 99 2.90 9.95 -0.51
N ALA A 100 2.87 10.36 0.75
CA ALA A 100 3.01 9.45 1.88
C ALA A 100 1.84 8.45 1.95
N LEU A 101 0.61 8.91 1.73
CA LEU A 101 -0.58 8.06 1.66
C LEU A 101 -0.50 7.08 0.48
N TYR A 102 -0.13 7.55 -0.71
CA TYR A 102 0.14 6.69 -1.87
C TYR A 102 1.14 5.58 -1.54
N SER A 103 2.31 5.96 -1.02
CA SER A 103 3.39 5.03 -0.68
C SER A 103 2.95 4.00 0.36
N HIS A 104 2.17 4.45 1.36
CA HIS A 104 1.62 3.60 2.40
C HIS A 104 0.68 2.52 1.85
N TYR A 105 -0.30 2.91 1.03
CA TYR A 105 -1.24 1.95 0.43
C TYR A 105 -0.57 1.05 -0.61
N LYS A 106 0.40 1.56 -1.37
CA LYS A 106 1.19 0.76 -2.32
C LYS A 106 1.97 -0.35 -1.63
N LYS A 107 2.57 -0.07 -0.47
CA LYS A 107 3.29 -1.06 0.34
C LYS A 107 2.35 -2.16 0.81
N ARG A 108 1.18 -1.80 1.33
CA ARG A 108 0.16 -2.77 1.79
C ARG A 108 -0.38 -3.63 0.65
N GLN A 109 -0.70 -3.02 -0.50
CA GLN A 109 -1.13 -3.77 -1.68
C GLN A 109 -0.11 -4.85 -2.07
N THR A 110 1.17 -4.47 -2.18
CA THR A 110 2.25 -5.39 -2.55
C THR A 110 2.44 -6.49 -1.50
N HIS A 111 2.34 -6.14 -0.21
CA HIS A 111 2.43 -7.09 0.89
C HIS A 111 1.31 -8.13 0.86
N THR A 112 0.06 -7.71 0.67
CA THR A 112 -1.08 -8.63 0.54
C THR A 112 -0.92 -9.54 -0.68
N GLU A 113 -0.47 -9.02 -1.82
CA GLU A 113 -0.20 -9.85 -3.01
C GLU A 113 0.90 -10.90 -2.75
N ASN A 114 1.95 -10.55 -2.00
CA ASN A 114 2.98 -11.51 -1.59
C ASN A 114 2.46 -12.55 -0.62
N LEU A 115 1.59 -12.16 0.32
CA LEU A 115 0.93 -13.09 1.23
C LEU A 115 0.04 -14.08 0.46
N MET A 116 -0.70 -13.61 -0.55
CA MET A 116 -1.47 -14.48 -1.44
C MET A 116 -0.57 -15.47 -2.18
N ARG A 117 0.58 -15.03 -2.72
CA ARG A 117 1.56 -15.94 -3.36
C ARG A 117 2.06 -16.99 -2.38
N HIS A 118 2.36 -16.59 -1.15
CA HIS A 118 2.80 -17.51 -0.11
C HIS A 118 1.71 -18.54 0.22
N VAL A 119 0.46 -18.10 0.43
CA VAL A 119 -0.67 -19.03 0.64
C VAL A 119 -0.87 -19.96 -0.55
N ILE A 120 -0.60 -19.53 -1.78
CA ILE A 120 -0.76 -20.38 -2.97
C ILE A 120 0.34 -21.42 -3.11
N PHE A 121 1.59 -21.01 -2.96
CA PHE A 121 2.75 -21.85 -3.30
C PHE A 121 3.43 -22.51 -2.08
N SER A 122 3.02 -22.18 -0.86
CA SER A 122 3.59 -22.79 0.34
C SER A 122 3.21 -24.26 0.47
N SER A 123 4.13 -25.08 0.96
CA SER A 123 3.88 -26.47 1.37
C SER A 123 3.47 -26.59 2.84
N GLU A 124 3.35 -25.48 3.56
CA GLU A 124 2.95 -25.44 4.97
C GLU A 124 1.54 -26.00 5.20
N SER A 125 1.29 -26.50 6.41
CA SER A 125 -0.04 -26.95 6.83
C SER A 125 -1.02 -25.78 6.92
N LEU A 126 -2.31 -26.09 6.85
CA LEU A 126 -3.37 -25.07 6.86
C LEU A 126 -3.35 -24.23 8.14
N ASP A 127 -3.09 -24.85 9.29
CA ASP A 127 -3.10 -24.17 10.60
C ASP A 127 -1.98 -23.11 10.69
N VAL A 128 -0.77 -23.46 10.25
CA VAL A 128 0.39 -22.54 10.24
C VAL A 128 0.13 -21.37 9.29
N LEU A 129 -0.48 -21.66 8.12
CA LEU A 129 -0.87 -20.61 7.18
C LEU A 129 -1.93 -19.68 7.77
N PHE A 130 -2.93 -20.22 8.48
CA PHE A 130 -3.97 -19.43 9.13
C PHE A 130 -3.40 -18.48 10.16
N GLU A 131 -2.58 -18.97 11.10
CA GLU A 131 -1.96 -18.14 12.12
C GLU A 131 -1.13 -17.00 11.51
N LYS A 132 -0.35 -17.33 10.48
CA LYS A 132 0.48 -16.35 9.76
C LYS A 132 -0.36 -15.32 9.03
N VAL A 133 -1.40 -15.75 8.31
CA VAL A 133 -2.30 -14.85 7.58
C VAL A 133 -3.04 -13.93 8.54
N MET A 134 -3.57 -14.46 9.64
CA MET A 134 -4.28 -13.69 10.66
C MET A 134 -3.37 -12.63 11.30
N LYS A 135 -2.14 -13.01 11.68
CA LYS A 135 -1.15 -12.07 12.25
C LYS A 135 -0.79 -10.96 11.26
N GLU A 136 -0.57 -11.30 10.00
CA GLU A 136 -0.27 -10.31 8.97
C GLU A 136 -1.48 -9.43 8.65
N MET A 137 -2.70 -9.97 8.70
CA MET A 137 -3.92 -9.19 8.55
C MET A 137 -4.13 -8.20 9.68
N GLU A 138 -3.92 -8.63 10.93
CA GLU A 138 -3.96 -7.75 12.10
C GLU A 138 -2.95 -6.60 11.96
N ARG A 139 -1.70 -6.93 11.57
CA ARG A 139 -0.66 -5.93 11.32
C ARG A 139 -1.05 -4.94 10.21
N MET A 140 -1.72 -5.40 9.16
CA MET A 140 -2.20 -4.52 8.09
C MET A 140 -3.32 -3.58 8.57
N ASP A 141 -4.17 -4.04 9.49
CA ASP A 141 -5.33 -3.30 9.99
C ASP A 141 -4.98 -2.30 11.09
N GLN A 142 -3.78 -2.38 11.70
CA GLN A 142 -3.26 -1.44 12.71
C GLN A 142 -3.11 0.03 12.24
N GLY A 143 -3.46 0.37 11.00
CA GLY A 143 -3.53 1.78 10.54
C GLY A 143 -2.17 2.48 10.48
N PHE A 144 -2.12 3.80 10.70
CA PHE A 144 -0.87 4.55 10.71
C PHE A 144 -0.24 4.53 12.10
N VAL A 145 0.81 3.72 12.27
CA VAL A 145 1.61 3.74 13.50
C VAL A 145 2.69 4.81 13.38
N PHE A 146 2.39 6.01 13.88
CA PHE A 146 3.35 7.13 13.88
C PHE A 146 4.46 6.95 14.93
N SER A 147 4.20 6.21 16.01
CA SER A 147 5.11 6.01 17.13
C SER A 147 6.39 5.27 16.74
N GLU A 148 6.30 4.18 15.97
CA GLU A 148 7.47 3.38 15.59
C GLU A 148 8.51 4.15 14.75
N THR A 149 8.07 5.11 13.93
CA THR A 149 8.99 5.88 13.07
C THR A 149 9.74 6.96 13.86
N VAL A 150 9.11 7.52 14.90
CA VAL A 150 9.76 8.48 15.81
C VAL A 150 10.73 7.75 16.73
N THR A 151 10.31 6.63 17.33
CA THR A 151 11.16 5.87 18.26
C THR A 151 12.39 5.28 17.58
N LYS A 152 12.26 4.75 16.35
CA LYS A 152 13.41 4.18 15.63
C LYS A 152 14.50 5.22 15.32
N LYS A 153 14.11 6.46 14.97
CA LYS A 153 15.06 7.56 14.76
C LYS A 153 15.71 8.05 16.04
N VAL A 154 15.02 7.99 17.19
CA VAL A 154 15.59 8.38 18.48
C VAL A 154 16.64 7.38 18.95
N VAL A 155 16.37 6.08 18.79
CA VAL A 155 17.31 5.01 19.16
C VAL A 155 18.55 5.01 18.26
N GLU A 156 18.39 5.17 16.94
CA GLU A 156 19.55 5.29 16.04
C GLU A 156 20.38 6.55 16.30
N LYS A 157 19.78 7.62 16.81
CA LYS A 157 20.50 8.85 17.17
C LYS A 157 21.24 8.71 18.51
N SER A 158 20.64 8.06 19.51
CA SER A 158 21.28 7.83 20.82
C SER A 158 22.49 6.90 20.76
N ASP A 159 22.51 5.98 19.80
CA ASP A 159 23.65 5.06 19.60
C ASP A 159 24.79 5.67 18.76
N SER A 160 24.58 6.87 18.20
CA SER A 160 25.53 7.55 17.29
C SER A 160 26.23 8.76 17.90
N GLU A 161 25.86 9.18 19.11
CA GLU A 161 26.59 10.20 19.87
C GLU A 161 27.58 9.50 20.83
N PRO A 162 28.90 9.53 20.58
CA PRO A 162 29.85 9.12 21.60
C PRO A 162 29.69 10.09 22.76
N SER A 163 29.57 9.53 23.98
CA SER A 163 29.66 10.27 25.23
C SER A 163 30.95 11.08 25.25
N GLY A 164 30.87 12.34 24.82
CA GLY A 164 31.91 13.33 25.01
C GLY A 164 32.03 13.63 26.49
N GLU A 165 33.25 13.50 26.98
CA GLU A 165 33.74 13.79 28.33
C GLU A 165 33.32 15.17 28.87
#